data_AF-A0A947Y4R6-F1
#
_entry.id   AF-A0A947Y4R6-F1
#
_cell.length_a   1.000
_cell.length_b   1.000
_cell.length_c   1.000
_cell.angle_alpha   90.00
_cell.angle_beta   90.00
_cell.angle_gamma   90.00
#
_symmetry.space_group_name_H-M   'P 1'
#
loop_
_entity.id
_entity.type
_entity.pdbx_description
1 polymer ?
#
loop_
_entity_poly.entity_id
_entity_poly.type
_entity_poly.pdbx_seq_one_letter_code
_entity_poly.pdbx_strand_id
1 'polypeptide(L)'
;MKKTLLVIPALLAGCLLAQTGMAEASLYSGWSATPTVTDNNDEFKQATDILAAWHATDGDYHYFRIDIEAPPSAAEWTDIYGIYINSQAGVGANGPTSGLGYIPWELNGIDYVLDSHYNPMLGFYQNDFHYDWNQATLFQVDTSLAATGRAKQYVNGSGMSLEWKIAAGDIKMDGEAFTWYAASHGIALGSDTHDLTAAAQASAVPLPAGFWLLGSGLLGLAGVRRKRTP
;
A
#
# COMPACT_ATOMS: atom_id res chain seq x y z
N MET A 1 27.42 46.86 -25.23
CA MET A 1 28.13 46.01 -24.24
C MET A 1 27.20 44.89 -23.81
N LYS A 2 27.63 43.64 -24.03
CA LYS A 2 26.84 42.39 -23.86
C LYS A 2 27.05 41.84 -22.44
N LYS A 3 25.99 41.73 -21.63
CA LYS A 3 25.99 41.03 -20.32
C LYS A 3 24.59 40.45 -20.03
N THR A 4 24.19 39.40 -20.75
CA THR A 4 22.93 38.70 -20.43
C THR A 4 22.91 37.30 -21.05
N LEU A 5 23.81 36.40 -20.65
CA LEU A 5 23.74 34.99 -21.10
C LEU A 5 24.59 34.09 -20.22
N LEU A 6 24.23 33.93 -18.93
CA LEU A 6 24.94 32.98 -18.04
C LEU A 6 24.14 32.51 -16.82
N VAL A 7 22.80 32.58 -16.86
CA VAL A 7 21.96 32.11 -15.72
C VAL A 7 21.25 30.78 -16.04
N ILE A 8 21.06 30.46 -17.32
CA ILE A 8 20.33 29.25 -17.76
C ILE A 8 21.11 27.93 -17.53
N PRO A 9 22.45 27.85 -17.71
CA PRO A 9 23.16 26.58 -17.52
C PRO A 9 23.28 26.14 -16.05
N ALA A 10 23.28 27.09 -15.12
CA ALA A 10 23.46 26.80 -13.69
C ALA A 10 22.23 26.16 -13.04
N LEU A 11 21.01 26.51 -13.50
CA LEU A 11 19.77 25.89 -13.04
C LEU A 11 19.62 24.44 -13.56
N LEU A 12 20.11 24.15 -14.76
CA LEU A 12 20.05 22.79 -15.32
C LEU A 12 21.03 21.83 -14.60
N ALA A 13 22.20 22.31 -14.21
CA ALA A 13 23.21 21.49 -13.52
C ALA A 13 22.80 21.15 -12.07
N GLY A 14 22.02 22.00 -11.40
CA GLY A 14 21.52 21.74 -10.05
C GLY A 14 20.49 20.61 -9.98
N CYS A 15 19.67 20.43 -11.02
CA CYS A 15 18.67 19.36 -11.07
C CYS A 15 19.27 17.96 -11.33
N LEU A 16 20.44 17.88 -11.96
CA LEU A 16 21.07 16.59 -12.30
C LEU A 16 21.90 15.98 -11.16
N LEU A 17 22.30 16.75 -10.15
CA LEU A 17 23.17 16.27 -9.07
C LEU A 17 22.40 15.80 -7.82
N ALA A 18 21.07 15.85 -7.80
CA ALA A 18 20.24 15.40 -6.68
C ALA A 18 19.81 13.92 -6.75
N GLN A 19 20.28 13.14 -7.75
CA GLN A 19 19.79 11.77 -7.99
C GLN A 19 20.64 10.64 -7.39
N THR A 20 21.77 10.92 -6.74
CA THR A 20 22.65 9.85 -6.22
C THR A 20 22.31 9.56 -4.76
N GLY A 21 21.31 8.70 -4.56
CA GLY A 21 20.94 8.18 -3.26
C GLY A 21 19.44 7.96 -3.10
N MET A 22 18.73 7.51 -4.14
CA MET A 22 17.36 7.04 -3.93
C MET A 22 17.45 5.69 -3.23
N ALA A 23 17.28 5.70 -1.90
CA ALA A 23 16.69 4.56 -1.20
C ALA A 23 15.51 4.07 -2.05
N GLU A 24 15.36 2.75 -2.22
CA GLU A 24 14.24 2.19 -2.96
C GLU A 24 12.95 2.89 -2.50
N ALA A 25 12.32 3.61 -3.41
CA ALA A 25 11.21 4.48 -3.07
C ALA A 25 9.99 3.63 -2.66
N SER A 26 9.28 4.07 -1.63
CA SER A 26 7.91 3.63 -1.30
C SER A 26 7.06 3.47 -2.56
N LEU A 27 6.16 2.49 -2.62
CA LEU A 27 5.22 2.33 -3.73
C LEU A 27 4.37 3.58 -3.90
N TYR A 28 4.02 4.22 -2.79
CA TYR A 28 3.23 5.43 -2.78
C TYR A 28 3.84 6.48 -1.85
N SER A 29 4.25 7.62 -2.42
CA SER A 29 4.94 8.68 -1.69
C SER A 29 4.00 9.69 -1.01
N GLY A 30 2.69 9.54 -1.20
CA GLY A 30 1.67 10.53 -0.80
C GLY A 30 0.83 10.12 0.39
N TRP A 31 1.33 9.21 1.26
CA TRP A 31 0.59 8.77 2.44
C TRP A 31 0.19 9.97 3.31
N SER A 32 -1.08 10.01 3.71
CA SER A 32 -1.56 11.01 4.67
C SER A 32 -0.82 10.85 6.00
N ALA A 33 -0.58 11.98 6.68
CA ALA A 33 -0.02 11.98 8.04
C ALA A 33 -0.97 11.34 9.07
N THR A 34 -2.27 11.33 8.78
CA THR A 34 -3.27 10.61 9.55
C THR A 34 -3.60 9.29 8.83
N PRO A 35 -3.43 8.13 9.49
CA PRO A 35 -3.80 6.85 8.91
C PRO A 35 -5.30 6.70 8.72
N THR A 36 -5.66 5.74 7.87
CA THR A 36 -7.07 5.40 7.62
C THR A 36 -7.65 4.65 8.81
N VAL A 37 -6.83 3.83 9.49
CA VAL A 37 -7.18 3.08 10.70
C VAL A 37 -6.01 3.11 11.67
N THR A 38 -6.29 3.23 12.97
CA THR A 38 -5.29 3.18 14.05
C THR A 38 -5.69 2.14 15.08
N ASP A 39 -4.71 1.43 15.62
CA ASP A 39 -4.89 0.74 16.89
C ASP A 39 -4.92 1.73 18.05
N ASN A 40 -5.69 1.42 19.10
CA ASN A 40 -5.64 2.13 20.38
C ASN A 40 -4.83 1.37 21.45
N ASN A 41 -3.89 0.52 21.02
CA ASN A 41 -3.06 -0.37 21.84
C ASN A 41 -3.86 -1.44 22.58
N ASP A 42 -3.88 -2.65 22.04
CA ASP A 42 -4.00 -3.85 22.84
C ASP A 42 -2.60 -4.36 23.29
N GLU A 43 -2.50 -4.99 24.46
CA GLU A 43 -1.22 -5.30 25.16
C GLU A 43 -0.42 -6.45 24.51
N PHE A 44 -0.14 -6.40 23.20
CA PHE A 44 0.49 -7.50 22.48
C PHE A 44 1.96 -7.28 22.12
N LYS A 45 2.49 -8.35 21.51
CA LYS A 45 3.86 -8.50 21.04
C LYS A 45 4.18 -7.44 19.98
N GLN A 46 5.24 -6.65 20.19
CA GLN A 46 5.52 -5.45 19.38
C GLN A 46 5.69 -5.76 17.89
N ALA A 47 6.24 -6.93 17.56
CA ALA A 47 6.46 -7.31 16.18
C ALA A 47 5.24 -7.97 15.49
N THR A 48 4.11 -8.10 16.19
CA THR A 48 2.84 -8.57 15.64
C THR A 48 1.79 -7.47 15.61
N ASP A 49 1.95 -6.46 16.46
CA ASP A 49 1.07 -5.30 16.57
C ASP A 49 1.13 -4.39 15.34
N ILE A 50 -0.04 -4.13 14.76
CA ILE A 50 -0.23 -3.22 13.63
C ILE A 50 -0.69 -1.89 14.20
N LEU A 51 0.21 -0.91 14.26
CA LEU A 51 -0.09 0.42 14.80
C LEU A 51 -1.10 1.18 13.95
N ALA A 52 -0.99 1.04 12.63
CA ALA A 52 -1.77 1.83 11.69
C ALA A 52 -1.84 1.19 10.31
N ALA A 53 -2.92 1.50 9.60
CA ALA A 53 -3.12 1.12 8.22
C ALA A 53 -3.61 2.29 7.36
N TRP A 54 -3.22 2.30 6.09
CA TRP A 54 -3.61 3.31 5.11
C TRP A 54 -4.18 2.67 3.85
N HIS A 55 -5.13 3.39 3.26
CA HIS A 55 -5.61 3.15 1.90
C HIS A 55 -5.61 4.44 1.08
N ALA A 56 -5.06 4.35 -0.14
CA ALA A 56 -5.05 5.42 -1.12
C ALA A 56 -5.36 4.88 -2.53
N THR A 57 -5.81 5.76 -3.43
CA THR A 57 -6.02 5.42 -4.84
C THR A 57 -5.76 6.58 -5.78
N ASP A 58 -5.09 6.31 -6.90
CA ASP A 58 -4.83 7.27 -7.98
C ASP A 58 -5.73 7.07 -9.21
N GLY A 59 -6.69 6.13 -9.13
CA GLY A 59 -7.59 5.74 -10.22
C GLY A 59 -7.10 4.53 -11.03
N ASP A 60 -5.79 4.32 -11.15
CA ASP A 60 -5.22 3.15 -11.83
C ASP A 60 -4.90 2.03 -10.84
N TYR A 61 -4.56 2.39 -9.60
CA TYR A 61 -4.19 1.46 -8.53
C TYR A 61 -4.86 1.80 -7.21
N HIS A 62 -5.02 0.76 -6.39
CA HIS A 62 -5.16 0.88 -4.94
C HIS A 62 -3.80 0.64 -4.30
N TYR A 63 -3.49 1.47 -3.31
CA TYR A 63 -2.31 1.36 -2.48
C TYR A 63 -2.73 1.11 -1.06
N PHE A 64 -2.06 0.16 -0.43
CA PHE A 64 -2.22 -0.14 0.99
C PHE A 64 -0.89 -0.05 1.69
N ARG A 65 -0.93 0.32 2.96
CA ARG A 65 0.22 0.26 3.86
C ARG A 65 -0.22 -0.18 5.23
N ILE A 66 0.61 -0.97 5.89
CA ILE A 66 0.56 -1.16 7.33
C ILE A 66 1.90 -0.73 7.93
N ASP A 67 1.83 -0.16 9.13
CA ASP A 67 2.98 0.06 9.99
C ASP A 67 2.86 -0.86 11.20
N ILE A 68 3.94 -1.55 11.52
CA ILE A 68 4.05 -2.45 12.68
C ILE A 68 5.00 -1.84 13.72
N GLU A 69 4.76 -2.11 15.00
CA GLU A 69 5.47 -1.43 16.09
C GLU A 69 6.98 -1.73 16.09
N ALA A 70 7.34 -2.98 15.81
CA ALA A 70 8.73 -3.41 15.69
C ALA A 70 8.95 -4.34 14.48
N PRO A 71 10.18 -4.41 13.93
CA PRO A 71 10.51 -5.39 12.90
C PRO A 71 10.33 -6.83 13.44
N PRO A 72 9.73 -7.75 12.67
CA PRO A 72 9.63 -9.16 13.07
C PRO A 72 11.00 -9.78 13.31
N SER A 73 11.07 -10.72 14.24
CA SER A 73 12.32 -11.33 14.69
C SER A 73 12.14 -12.82 14.98
N ALA A 74 13.23 -13.52 15.32
CA ALA A 74 13.17 -14.92 15.74
C ALA A 74 12.57 -15.14 17.15
N ALA A 75 12.29 -14.07 17.90
CA ALA A 75 11.63 -14.15 19.20
C ALA A 75 10.16 -13.74 19.13
N GLU A 76 9.81 -12.95 18.12
CA GLU A 76 8.51 -12.28 18.02
C GLU A 76 8.17 -12.06 16.54
N TRP A 77 7.20 -12.82 16.03
CA TRP A 77 6.72 -12.71 14.65
C TRP A 77 5.34 -13.38 14.49
N THR A 78 4.62 -13.01 13.44
CA THR A 78 3.57 -13.84 12.83
C THR A 78 4.06 -14.38 11.48
N ASP A 79 3.39 -15.41 10.96
CA ASP A 79 3.75 -15.96 9.65
C ASP A 79 3.30 -15.03 8.51
N ILE A 80 2.14 -14.39 8.69
CA ILE A 80 1.49 -13.55 7.68
C ILE A 80 1.22 -12.15 8.25
N TYR A 81 1.44 -11.16 7.39
CA TYR A 81 1.02 -9.77 7.54
C TYR A 81 0.34 -9.34 6.24
N GLY A 82 -0.88 -8.79 6.29
CA GLY A 82 -1.61 -8.54 5.05
C GLY A 82 -2.82 -7.64 5.14
N ILE A 83 -3.39 -7.42 3.96
CA ILE A 83 -4.61 -6.67 3.70
C ILE A 83 -5.67 -7.66 3.20
N TYR A 84 -6.80 -7.70 3.89
CA TYR A 84 -7.92 -8.57 3.60
C TYR A 84 -9.05 -7.71 3.06
N ILE A 85 -9.55 -8.04 1.89
CA ILE A 85 -10.49 -7.21 1.16
C ILE A 85 -11.77 -8.03 0.96
N ASN A 86 -12.90 -7.36 1.20
CA ASN A 86 -14.22 -7.80 0.80
C ASN A 86 -14.71 -6.81 -0.25
N SER A 87 -14.49 -7.16 -1.52
CA SER A 87 -14.84 -6.33 -2.68
C SER A 87 -16.32 -6.39 -3.06
N GLN A 88 -17.05 -7.41 -2.58
CA GLN A 88 -18.49 -7.57 -2.80
C GLN A 88 -19.21 -7.97 -1.51
N ALA A 89 -20.00 -7.05 -0.95
CA ALA A 89 -20.71 -7.27 0.30
C ALA A 89 -21.56 -8.56 0.29
N GLY A 90 -21.34 -9.42 1.29
CA GLY A 90 -22.05 -10.70 1.44
C GLY A 90 -21.53 -11.82 0.54
N VAL A 91 -20.46 -11.58 -0.23
CA VAL A 91 -19.72 -12.58 -1.02
C VAL A 91 -18.30 -12.71 -0.43
N GLY A 92 -17.65 -13.86 -0.65
CA GLY A 92 -16.32 -14.18 -0.13
C GLY A 92 -16.33 -15.35 0.87
N ALA A 93 -15.14 -15.83 1.22
CA ALA A 93 -14.99 -16.93 2.18
C ALA A 93 -15.18 -16.44 3.62
N ASN A 94 -15.66 -17.36 4.47
CA ASN A 94 -15.85 -17.12 5.90
C ASN A 94 -14.80 -17.92 6.68
N GLY A 95 -13.91 -17.23 7.38
CA GLY A 95 -12.86 -17.85 8.20
C GLY A 95 -12.03 -18.91 7.47
N PRO A 96 -11.62 -20.01 8.14
CA PRO A 96 -10.68 -21.00 7.60
C PRO A 96 -11.26 -21.86 6.48
N THR A 97 -12.49 -21.57 6.00
CA THR A 97 -13.07 -22.30 4.87
C THR A 97 -12.22 -22.18 3.62
N SER A 98 -11.33 -21.18 3.50
CA SER A 98 -10.33 -20.98 2.42
C SER A 98 -9.33 -22.14 2.21
N GLY A 99 -9.38 -23.19 3.03
CA GLY A 99 -8.65 -24.46 2.90
C GLY A 99 -7.17 -24.41 3.26
N LEU A 100 -6.58 -23.22 3.39
CA LEU A 100 -5.16 -23.03 3.69
C LEU A 100 -4.91 -22.13 4.92
N GLY A 101 -5.96 -21.64 5.58
CA GLY A 101 -5.83 -20.83 6.80
C GLY A 101 -5.30 -19.42 6.55
N TYR A 102 -5.40 -18.91 5.31
CA TYR A 102 -5.04 -17.54 4.95
C TYR A 102 -6.04 -16.50 5.43
N ILE A 103 -7.26 -16.89 5.78
CA ILE A 103 -8.25 -15.94 6.30
C ILE A 103 -8.45 -16.24 7.79
N PRO A 104 -8.12 -15.30 8.68
CA PRO A 104 -8.46 -15.37 10.09
C PRO A 104 -9.94 -15.67 10.33
N TRP A 105 -10.28 -16.38 11.40
CA TRP A 105 -11.67 -16.77 11.66
C TRP A 105 -12.58 -15.59 11.98
N GLU A 106 -12.00 -14.49 12.44
CA GLU A 106 -12.65 -13.22 12.74
C GLU A 106 -13.07 -12.47 11.46
N LEU A 107 -12.34 -12.69 10.36
CA LEU A 107 -12.57 -12.03 9.08
C LEU A 107 -13.51 -12.86 8.21
N ASN A 108 -14.66 -12.27 7.85
CA ASN A 108 -15.71 -12.93 7.08
C ASN A 108 -16.01 -12.18 5.79
N GLY A 109 -16.35 -12.92 4.75
CA GLY A 109 -16.63 -12.39 3.41
C GLY A 109 -15.38 -11.87 2.69
N ILE A 110 -14.19 -12.32 3.05
CA ILE A 110 -12.97 -11.91 2.34
C ILE A 110 -12.97 -12.59 0.97
N ASP A 111 -12.71 -11.83 -0.09
CA ASP A 111 -12.58 -12.32 -1.47
C ASP A 111 -11.18 -12.06 -2.06
N TYR A 112 -10.39 -11.21 -1.41
CA TYR A 112 -9.01 -10.90 -1.78
C TYR A 112 -8.10 -10.81 -0.56
N VAL A 113 -6.88 -11.34 -0.68
CA VAL A 113 -5.80 -11.16 0.29
C VAL A 113 -4.55 -10.67 -0.42
N LEU A 114 -3.96 -9.60 0.09
CA LEU A 114 -2.62 -9.14 -0.27
C LEU A 114 -1.74 -9.37 0.95
N ASP A 115 -0.78 -10.28 0.89
CA ASP A 115 0.00 -10.63 2.07
C ASP A 115 1.50 -10.66 1.86
N SER A 116 2.19 -10.71 3.00
CA SER A 116 3.63 -10.84 3.14
C SER A 116 3.90 -11.95 4.15
N HIS A 117 4.65 -12.95 3.72
CA HIS A 117 5.11 -14.03 4.57
C HIS A 117 6.43 -13.65 5.23
N TYR A 118 6.50 -13.84 6.54
CA TYR A 118 7.72 -13.68 7.31
C TYR A 118 8.23 -15.03 7.82
N ASN A 119 9.55 -15.23 7.75
CA ASN A 119 10.22 -16.34 8.40
C ASN A 119 11.47 -15.82 9.12
N PRO A 120 11.70 -16.15 10.39
CA PRO A 120 12.87 -15.68 11.14
C PRO A 120 14.24 -15.93 10.48
N MET A 121 14.35 -16.95 9.62
CA MET A 121 15.59 -17.28 8.92
C MET A 121 15.73 -16.55 7.58
N LEU A 122 14.61 -16.13 6.97
CA LEU A 122 14.58 -15.58 5.62
C LEU A 122 14.16 -14.11 5.56
N GLY A 123 13.65 -13.55 6.66
CA GLY A 123 12.96 -12.27 6.66
C GLY A 123 11.61 -12.36 5.96
N PHE A 124 11.14 -11.25 5.39
CA PHE A 124 10.03 -11.27 4.44
C PHE A 124 10.48 -11.93 3.14
N TYR A 125 9.85 -13.04 2.75
CA TYR A 125 10.39 -13.92 1.70
C TYR A 125 9.40 -14.29 0.59
N GLN A 126 8.10 -14.11 0.83
CA GLN A 126 7.05 -14.43 -0.13
C GLN A 126 5.93 -13.42 0.00
N ASN A 127 5.36 -13.05 -1.14
CA ASN A 127 4.27 -12.10 -1.24
C ASN A 127 3.22 -12.74 -2.13
N ASP A 128 2.09 -13.11 -1.55
CA ASP A 128 1.02 -13.75 -2.30
C ASP A 128 -0.16 -12.80 -2.48
N PHE A 129 -0.86 -13.03 -3.58
CA PHE A 129 -2.09 -12.35 -3.93
C PHE A 129 -3.13 -13.42 -4.08
N HIS A 130 -4.00 -13.56 -3.09
CA HIS A 130 -5.01 -14.59 -3.13
C HIS A 130 -6.36 -14.02 -3.50
N TYR A 131 -7.15 -14.82 -4.23
CA TYR A 131 -8.52 -14.46 -4.58
C TYR A 131 -9.44 -15.69 -4.58
N ASP A 132 -10.72 -15.47 -4.29
CA ASP A 132 -11.80 -16.44 -4.53
C ASP A 132 -12.87 -15.82 -5.42
N TRP A 133 -12.84 -16.18 -6.70
CA TRP A 133 -13.77 -15.66 -7.70
C TRP A 133 -15.04 -16.46 -7.89
N ASN A 134 -15.04 -17.70 -7.42
CA ASN A 134 -16.06 -18.67 -7.77
C ASN A 134 -16.89 -19.09 -6.56
N GLN A 135 -16.69 -18.45 -5.39
CA GLN A 135 -17.25 -18.87 -4.11
C GLN A 135 -16.94 -20.35 -3.82
N ALA A 136 -15.86 -20.84 -4.45
CA ALA A 136 -15.38 -22.17 -4.24
C ALA A 136 -14.46 -22.02 -3.06
N THR A 137 -14.68 -22.81 -2.01
CA THR A 137 -14.05 -22.70 -0.69
C THR A 137 -12.51 -22.62 -0.68
N LEU A 138 -11.77 -22.55 -1.78
CA LEU A 138 -10.31 -22.50 -1.79
C LEU A 138 -9.81 -21.19 -2.43
N PHE A 139 -9.08 -20.40 -1.64
CA PHE A 139 -8.35 -19.23 -2.12
C PHE A 139 -7.23 -19.68 -3.06
N GLN A 140 -7.15 -19.06 -4.24
CA GLN A 140 -6.12 -19.34 -5.23
C GLN A 140 -5.06 -18.25 -5.21
N VAL A 141 -3.77 -18.64 -5.25
CA VAL A 141 -2.67 -17.69 -5.44
C VAL A 141 -2.66 -17.23 -6.90
N ASP A 142 -2.77 -15.93 -7.13
CA ASP A 142 -2.58 -15.28 -8.43
C ASP A 142 -1.13 -14.84 -8.62
N THR A 143 -0.31 -15.75 -9.14
CA THR A 143 1.08 -15.44 -9.49
C THR A 143 1.21 -14.49 -10.70
N SER A 144 0.13 -14.28 -11.47
CA SER A 144 0.17 -13.46 -12.69
C SER A 144 0.15 -11.96 -12.40
N LEU A 145 -0.45 -11.53 -11.29
CA LEU A 145 -0.53 -10.12 -10.91
C LEU A 145 0.85 -9.53 -10.63
N ALA A 146 1.68 -10.25 -9.89
CA ALA A 146 3.07 -9.86 -9.63
C ALA A 146 3.90 -9.89 -10.92
N ALA A 147 3.78 -10.94 -11.72
CA ALA A 147 4.54 -11.11 -12.96
C ALA A 147 4.26 -10.01 -14.01
N THR A 148 3.04 -9.47 -14.01
CA THR A 148 2.62 -8.39 -14.92
C THR A 148 2.77 -6.98 -14.31
N GLY A 149 3.26 -6.88 -13.07
CA GLY A 149 3.42 -5.61 -12.36
C GLY A 149 2.10 -4.95 -11.94
N ARG A 150 0.97 -5.65 -12.10
CA ARG A 150 -0.38 -5.24 -11.70
C ARG A 150 -0.56 -5.32 -10.19
N ALA A 151 0.25 -6.12 -9.51
CA ALA A 151 0.44 -6.04 -8.08
C ALA A 151 1.93 -6.01 -7.70
N LYS A 152 2.25 -5.32 -6.61
CA LYS A 152 3.62 -5.27 -6.07
C LYS A 152 3.57 -5.02 -4.58
N GLN A 153 4.54 -5.59 -3.86
CA GLN A 153 4.81 -5.26 -2.48
C GLN A 153 6.14 -4.52 -2.34
N TYR A 154 6.24 -3.70 -1.31
CA TYR A 154 7.47 -3.12 -0.82
C TYR A 154 7.54 -3.26 0.70
N VAL A 155 8.68 -3.71 1.20
CA VAL A 155 9.01 -3.67 2.62
C VAL A 155 9.99 -2.52 2.79
N ASN A 156 9.74 -1.62 3.74
CA ASN A 156 10.73 -0.59 4.02
C ASN A 156 12.04 -1.23 4.53
N GLY A 157 13.17 -0.55 4.33
CA GLY A 157 14.48 -1.11 4.69
C GLY A 157 14.67 -1.45 6.19
N SER A 158 13.76 -0.98 7.05
CA SER A 158 13.72 -1.33 8.48
C SER A 158 12.77 -2.49 8.83
N GLY A 159 11.96 -2.98 7.89
CA GLY A 159 10.97 -4.03 8.13
C GLY A 159 9.75 -3.61 8.96
N MET A 160 9.52 -2.31 9.16
CA MET A 160 8.44 -1.77 10.01
C MET A 160 7.24 -1.25 9.21
N SER A 161 7.37 -1.18 7.88
CA SER A 161 6.27 -0.81 7.00
C SER A 161 6.21 -1.76 5.84
N LEU A 162 5.00 -2.23 5.56
CA LEU A 162 4.67 -3.07 4.42
C LEU A 162 3.70 -2.29 3.55
N GLU A 163 4.01 -2.19 2.27
CA GLU A 163 3.18 -1.52 1.28
C GLU A 163 2.80 -2.48 0.17
N TRP A 164 1.56 -2.40 -0.28
CA TRP A 164 1.07 -3.12 -1.45
C TRP A 164 0.46 -2.15 -2.44
N LYS A 165 0.57 -2.48 -3.72
CA LYS A 165 -0.27 -1.91 -4.78
C LYS A 165 -0.97 -3.04 -5.53
N ILE A 166 -2.17 -2.76 -5.99
CA ILE A 166 -2.96 -3.64 -6.87
C ILE A 166 -3.73 -2.78 -7.88
N ALA A 167 -3.81 -3.20 -9.14
CA ALA A 167 -4.52 -2.45 -10.16
C ALA A 167 -6.02 -2.35 -9.81
N ALA A 168 -6.61 -1.17 -9.97
CA ALA A 168 -7.98 -0.90 -9.55
C ALA A 168 -8.99 -1.83 -10.23
N GLY A 169 -8.75 -2.18 -11.50
CA GLY A 169 -9.61 -3.12 -12.25
C GLY A 169 -9.50 -4.59 -11.83
N ASP A 170 -8.53 -4.96 -10.97
CA ASP A 170 -8.47 -6.31 -10.41
C ASP A 170 -9.38 -6.47 -9.20
N ILE A 171 -9.59 -5.43 -8.39
CA ILE A 171 -10.59 -5.47 -7.33
C ILE A 171 -11.98 -5.26 -7.96
N LYS A 172 -12.78 -6.32 -8.13
CA LYS A 172 -14.14 -6.20 -8.69
C LYS A 172 -15.09 -5.62 -7.66
N MET A 173 -15.45 -4.35 -7.85
CA MET A 173 -16.45 -3.69 -7.01
C MET A 173 -17.82 -3.71 -7.70
N ASP A 174 -18.83 -4.18 -6.96
CA ASP A 174 -20.22 -4.07 -7.38
C ASP A 174 -20.80 -2.71 -6.94
N GLY A 175 -20.52 -1.68 -7.73
CA GLY A 175 -21.24 -0.39 -7.67
C GLY A 175 -20.80 0.60 -6.60
N GLU A 176 -20.33 0.20 -5.41
CA GLU A 176 -19.84 1.08 -4.33
C GLU A 176 -18.68 0.45 -3.52
N ALA A 177 -17.99 1.28 -2.72
CA ALA A 177 -16.77 0.99 -1.96
C ALA A 177 -16.66 -0.42 -1.32
N PHE A 178 -15.45 -0.98 -1.34
CA PHE A 178 -15.13 -2.24 -0.67
C PHE A 178 -14.80 -2.04 0.83
N THR A 179 -14.96 -3.10 1.62
CA THR A 179 -14.45 -3.15 2.99
C THR A 179 -13.08 -3.81 2.99
N TRP A 180 -12.18 -3.36 3.86
CA TRP A 180 -10.87 -3.99 4.01
C TRP A 180 -10.40 -3.96 5.46
N TYR A 181 -9.45 -4.83 5.75
CA TYR A 181 -8.86 -5.06 7.06
C TYR A 181 -7.36 -5.17 6.90
N ALA A 182 -6.60 -4.61 7.83
CA ALA A 182 -5.20 -4.96 7.98
C ALA A 182 -5.11 -6.01 9.09
N ALA A 183 -4.40 -7.12 8.87
CA ALA A 183 -4.21 -8.10 9.93
C ALA A 183 -2.87 -8.83 9.86
N SER A 184 -2.39 -9.29 11.01
CA SER A 184 -1.27 -10.22 11.15
C SER A 184 -1.74 -11.49 11.87
N HIS A 185 -1.30 -12.66 11.41
CA HIS A 185 -1.65 -13.95 12.02
C HIS A 185 -0.71 -15.08 11.61
N GLY A 186 -0.78 -16.22 12.32
CA GLY A 186 -0.05 -17.45 11.98
C GLY A 186 -0.77 -18.29 10.90
N ILE A 187 0.01 -19.04 10.10
CA ILE A 187 -0.53 -20.00 9.14
C ILE A 187 -0.94 -21.27 9.91
N ALA A 188 -2.17 -21.73 9.69
CA ALA A 188 -2.71 -22.98 10.22
C ALA A 188 -3.00 -23.08 11.74
N LEU A 189 -2.77 -22.03 12.55
CA LEU A 189 -3.00 -22.11 14.00
C LEU A 189 -4.06 -21.18 14.58
N GLY A 190 -4.55 -20.17 13.85
CA GLY A 190 -5.74 -19.39 14.20
C GLY A 190 -5.77 -18.82 15.63
N SER A 191 -4.63 -18.71 16.33
CA SER A 191 -4.66 -18.45 17.77
C SER A 191 -4.51 -16.98 18.13
N ASP A 192 -3.89 -16.17 17.28
CA ASP A 192 -3.72 -14.74 17.51
C ASP A 192 -3.84 -14.00 16.17
N THR A 193 -5.00 -13.35 15.98
CA THR A 193 -5.23 -12.41 14.88
C THR A 193 -5.14 -11.01 15.48
N HIS A 194 -4.22 -10.20 14.96
CA HIS A 194 -4.16 -8.78 15.28
C HIS A 194 -4.73 -8.03 14.09
N ASP A 195 -5.95 -7.50 14.21
CA ASP A 195 -6.65 -6.86 13.11
C ASP A 195 -7.01 -5.40 13.41
N LEU A 196 -6.79 -4.56 12.40
CA LEU A 196 -7.40 -3.25 12.31
C LEU A 196 -8.60 -3.35 11.38
N THR A 197 -9.77 -3.57 11.98
CA THR A 197 -11.04 -3.46 11.26
C THR A 197 -11.39 -1.99 11.04
N ALA A 198 -11.62 -1.59 9.78
CA ALA A 198 -12.39 -0.37 9.50
C ALA A 198 -13.27 -0.48 8.26
N ALA A 199 -14.51 -0.04 8.40
CA ALA A 199 -15.31 0.42 7.27
C ALA A 199 -14.84 1.84 6.89
N ALA A 200 -13.66 1.96 6.26
CA ALA A 200 -13.10 3.26 5.91
C ALA A 200 -13.04 3.47 4.40
N GLN A 201 -13.53 4.63 3.95
CA GLN A 201 -13.44 5.04 2.55
C GLN A 201 -12.02 5.47 2.19
N ALA A 202 -11.61 5.18 0.96
CA ALA A 202 -10.33 5.57 0.41
C ALA A 202 -10.11 7.09 0.54
N SER A 203 -8.92 7.50 0.98
CA SER A 203 -8.54 8.91 0.85
C SER A 203 -8.07 9.17 -0.59
N ALA A 204 -8.63 10.19 -1.23
CA ALA A 204 -8.16 10.60 -2.55
C ALA A 204 -6.71 11.09 -2.46
N VAL A 205 -5.86 10.60 -3.37
CA VAL A 205 -4.43 10.95 -3.43
C VAL A 205 -4.26 12.46 -3.60
N PRO A 206 -3.61 13.15 -2.64
CA PRO A 206 -3.25 14.55 -2.84
C PRO A 206 -2.28 14.63 -4.02
N LEU A 207 -2.64 15.37 -5.07
CA LEU A 207 -1.75 15.60 -6.20
C LEU A 207 -0.41 16.14 -5.67
N PRO A 208 0.74 15.57 -6.07
CA PRO A 208 2.03 16.01 -5.57
C PRO A 208 2.20 17.52 -5.73
N ALA A 209 2.76 18.19 -4.73
CA ALA A 209 3.01 19.64 -4.77
C ALA A 209 3.76 20.09 -6.03
N GLY A 210 4.54 19.19 -6.64
CA GLY A 210 5.19 19.38 -7.94
C GLY A 210 4.22 19.72 -9.08
N PHE A 211 3.01 19.14 -9.13
CA PHE A 211 1.99 19.49 -10.12
C PHE A 211 1.48 20.92 -9.92
N TRP A 212 1.30 21.34 -8.67
CA TRP A 212 0.94 22.73 -8.35
C TRP A 212 2.06 23.71 -8.68
N LEU A 213 3.31 23.35 -8.41
CA LEU A 213 4.48 24.14 -8.80
C LEU A 213 4.64 24.25 -10.32
N LEU A 214 4.45 23.15 -11.05
CA LEU A 214 4.49 23.14 -12.51
C LEU A 214 3.34 23.99 -13.09
N GLY A 215 2.11 23.79 -12.59
CA GLY A 215 0.94 24.55 -13.02
C GLY A 215 1.07 26.05 -12.74
N SER A 216 1.50 26.42 -11.53
CA SER A 216 1.73 27.82 -11.16
C SER A 216 2.91 28.44 -11.92
N GLY A 217 3.98 27.67 -12.18
CA GLY A 217 5.10 28.09 -13.03
C GLY A 217 4.68 28.38 -14.47
N LEU A 218 3.88 27.49 -15.09
CA LEU A 218 3.35 27.68 -16.44
C LEU A 218 2.42 28.91 -16.54
N LEU A 219 1.56 29.11 -15.55
CA LEU A 219 0.71 30.31 -15.46
C LEU A 219 1.53 31.59 -15.32
N GLY A 220 2.59 31.57 -14.49
CA GLY A 220 3.53 32.67 -14.36
C GLY A 220 4.22 33.02 -15.69
N LEU A 221 4.69 32.00 -16.42
CA LEU A 221 5.32 32.16 -17.74
C LEU A 221 4.35 32.75 -18.79
N ALA A 222 3.11 32.28 -18.82
CA ALA A 222 2.07 32.81 -19.71
C ALA A 222 1.75 34.29 -19.40
N GLY A 223 1.69 34.65 -18.11
CA GLY A 223 1.50 36.04 -17.67
C GLY A 223 2.63 36.98 -18.08
N VAL A 224 3.89 36.52 -18.00
CA VAL A 224 5.07 37.30 -18.43
C VAL A 224 5.07 37.51 -19.94
N ARG A 225 4.64 36.51 -20.73
CA ARG A 225 4.57 36.62 -22.20
C ARG A 225 3.54 37.66 -22.66
N ARG A 226 2.39 37.78 -21.98
CA ARG A 226 1.34 38.78 -22.33
C ARG A 226 1.80 40.23 -22.17
N LYS A 227 2.69 40.52 -21.22
CA LYS A 227 3.21 41.89 -21.01
C LYS A 227 4.21 42.36 -22.07
N ARG A 228 4.61 41.52 -23.03
CA ARG A 228 5.61 41.84 -24.06
C ARG A 228 5.06 42.07 -25.47
N THR A 229 3.75 42.01 -25.65
CA THR A 229 3.11 42.40 -26.91
C THR A 229 2.64 43.85 -26.76
N PRO A 230 3.30 44.84 -27.41
CA PRO A 230 2.80 46.20 -27.53
C PRO A 230 1.54 46.27 -28.41
#